data_AF-A0A160FEL8-F1
#
_entry.id   AF-A0A160FEL8-F1
#
_cell.length_a   1.000
_cell.length_b   1.000
_cell.length_c   1.000
_cell.angle_alpha   90.00
_cell.angle_beta   90.00
_cell.angle_gamma   90.00
#
_symmetry.space_group_name_H-M   'P 1'
#
loop_
_entity.id
_entity.type
_entity.pdbx_description
1 polymer ?
#
loop_
_entity_poly.entity_id
_entity_poly.type
_entity_poly.pdbx_seq_one_letter_code
_entity_poly.pdbx_strand_id
1 'polypeptide(L)'
;MDRNPDPYYHEQIAKTGAFLCFDGIAKIKYAPESTRIHCILELVRKGYEGQILVSGDTARKTYYKHYDDGLGLEYIIAKWVPRFIDEANKAGFDGEKLVHRFFVENPAKCFAFKK
;
A
#
# COMPACT_ATOMS: atom_id res chain seq x y z
N MET A 1 0.22 -8.28 -9.99
CA MET A 1 -0.21 -8.25 -8.57
C MET A 1 -0.75 -6.86 -8.26
N ASP A 2 0.04 -5.80 -8.10
CA ASP A 2 -0.52 -4.46 -7.84
C ASP A 2 -1.29 -3.84 -9.04
N ARG A 3 -0.78 -4.02 -10.27
CA ARG A 3 -1.48 -3.57 -11.49
C ARG A 3 -2.68 -4.44 -11.91
N ASN A 4 -2.93 -5.55 -11.21
CA ASN A 4 -4.11 -6.38 -11.40
C ASN A 4 -4.86 -6.49 -10.06
N PRO A 5 -5.80 -5.58 -9.76
CA PRO A 5 -6.50 -5.53 -8.48
C PRO A 5 -7.49 -6.68 -8.35
N ASP A 6 -6.98 -7.87 -8.04
CA ASP A 6 -7.71 -9.13 -7.93
C ASP A 6 -7.53 -9.70 -6.51
N PRO A 7 -8.51 -9.50 -5.62
CA PRO A 7 -8.47 -10.00 -4.26
C PRO A 7 -8.31 -11.53 -4.15
N TYR A 8 -8.82 -12.30 -5.11
CA TYR A 8 -8.68 -13.75 -5.11
C TYR A 8 -7.22 -14.13 -5.34
N TYR A 9 -6.59 -13.54 -6.34
CA TYR A 9 -5.18 -13.79 -6.66
C TYR A 9 -4.23 -13.27 -5.57
N HIS A 10 -4.51 -12.09 -5.00
CA HIS A 10 -3.73 -11.53 -3.89
C HIS A 10 -3.73 -12.47 -2.67
N GLU A 11 -4.87 -13.07 -2.33
CA GLU A 11 -4.95 -14.05 -1.24
C GLU A 11 -4.10 -15.30 -1.54
N GLN A 12 -4.08 -15.80 -2.78
CA GLN A 12 -3.24 -16.96 -3.11
C GLN A 12 -1.76 -16.67 -2.85
N ILE A 13 -1.30 -15.46 -3.15
CA ILE A 13 0.08 -15.03 -2.87
C ILE A 13 0.29 -14.88 -1.36
N ALA A 14 -0.65 -14.25 -0.65
CA ALA A 14 -0.54 -14.04 0.79
C ALA A 14 -0.43 -15.36 1.57
N LYS A 15 -1.13 -16.42 1.14
CA LYS A 15 -1.03 -17.77 1.72
C LYS A 15 0.39 -18.36 1.69
N THR A 16 1.25 -17.90 0.79
CA THR A 16 2.64 -18.38 0.70
C THR A 16 3.56 -17.77 1.75
N GLY A 17 3.11 -16.74 2.49
CA GLY A 17 3.94 -15.96 3.41
C GLY A 17 4.75 -14.85 2.75
N ALA A 18 4.66 -14.67 1.43
CA ALA A 18 5.33 -13.59 0.71
C ALA A 18 4.77 -12.21 1.12
N PHE A 19 5.64 -11.19 1.10
CA PHE A 19 5.20 -9.80 1.22
C PHE A 19 4.56 -9.33 -0.10
N LEU A 20 3.44 -8.61 0.01
CA LEU A 20 2.75 -7.97 -1.10
C LEU A 20 3.01 -6.47 -1.06
N CYS A 21 3.73 -5.97 -2.06
CA CYS A 21 4.00 -4.55 -2.22
C CYS A 21 2.95 -3.88 -3.10
N PHE A 22 2.19 -2.94 -2.51
CA PHE A 22 1.33 -2.00 -3.21
C PHE A 22 2.12 -0.72 -3.48
N ASP A 23 2.94 -0.74 -4.54
CA ASP A 23 3.83 0.36 -4.93
C ASP A 23 3.26 1.27 -6.03
N GLY A 24 2.01 1.04 -6.45
CA GLY A 24 1.32 1.86 -7.45
C GLY A 24 0.50 3.01 -6.90
N ILE A 25 0.71 3.42 -5.64
CA ILE A 25 -0.06 4.52 -5.03
C ILE A 25 0.05 5.78 -5.90
N ALA A 26 -1.09 6.45 -6.08
CA ALA A 26 -1.30 7.63 -6.92
C ALA A 26 -1.29 7.42 -8.44
N LYS A 27 -1.11 6.19 -8.93
CA LYS A 27 -1.08 5.89 -10.38
C LYS A 27 -2.49 5.66 -10.93
N ILE A 28 -3.26 6.74 -11.03
CA ILE A 28 -4.66 6.74 -11.48
C ILE A 28 -4.86 6.06 -12.85
N LYS A 29 -3.87 6.20 -13.75
CA LYS A 29 -3.88 5.55 -15.07
C LYS A 29 -3.97 4.02 -15.06
N TYR A 30 -3.67 3.37 -13.92
CA TYR A 30 -3.78 1.92 -13.79
C TYR A 30 -5.03 1.49 -13.03
N ALA A 31 -5.40 2.22 -11.98
CA ALA A 31 -6.62 2.01 -11.21
C ALA A 31 -6.89 3.26 -10.35
N PRO A 32 -8.14 3.55 -9.97
CA PRO A 32 -8.43 4.57 -8.97
C PRO A 32 -7.90 4.14 -7.58
N GLU A 33 -7.62 5.10 -6.70
CA GLU A 33 -7.11 4.79 -5.34
C GLU A 33 -8.07 3.93 -4.52
N SER A 34 -9.38 4.10 -4.69
CA SER A 34 -10.38 3.30 -3.98
C SER A 34 -10.22 1.81 -4.27
N THR A 35 -9.83 1.43 -5.49
CA THR A 35 -9.57 0.03 -5.85
C THR A 35 -8.35 -0.52 -5.11
N ARG A 36 -7.25 0.24 -5.03
CA ARG A 36 -6.05 -0.17 -4.28
C ARG A 36 -6.33 -0.29 -2.78
N ILE A 37 -7.01 0.70 -2.20
CA ILE A 37 -7.41 0.67 -0.79
C ILE A 37 -8.32 -0.52 -0.51
N HIS A 38 -9.29 -0.80 -1.39
CA HIS A 38 -10.16 -1.97 -1.26
C HIS A 38 -9.35 -3.28 -1.23
N CYS A 39 -8.42 -3.49 -2.16
CA CYS A 39 -7.56 -4.70 -2.16
C CYS A 39 -6.73 -4.83 -0.88
N ILE A 40 -6.17 -3.73 -0.37
CA ILE A 40 -5.44 -3.72 0.90
C ILE A 40 -6.36 -4.14 2.05
N LEU A 41 -7.57 -3.57 2.14
CA LEU A 41 -8.52 -3.88 3.20
C LEU A 41 -9.09 -5.31 3.09
N GLU A 42 -9.21 -5.89 1.89
CA GLU A 42 -9.55 -7.31 1.71
C GLU A 42 -8.48 -8.24 2.31
N LEU A 43 -7.20 -7.92 2.12
CA LEU A 43 -6.10 -8.67 2.75
C LEU A 43 -6.09 -8.51 4.27
N VAL A 44 -6.34 -7.31 4.77
CA VAL A 44 -6.46 -7.04 6.22
C VAL A 44 -7.64 -7.82 6.82
N ARG A 45 -8.81 -7.83 6.18
CA ARG A 45 -9.98 -8.62 6.64
C ARG A 45 -9.65 -10.10 6.82
N LYS A 46 -8.75 -10.63 6.00
CA LYS A 46 -8.35 -12.03 6.00
C LYS A 46 -7.12 -12.33 6.89
N GLY A 47 -6.60 -11.34 7.62
CA GLY A 47 -5.48 -11.52 8.55
C GLY A 47 -4.09 -11.38 7.94
N TYR A 48 -3.96 -10.89 6.70
CA TYR A 48 -2.68 -10.81 5.96
C TYR A 48 -1.98 -9.45 6.06
N GLU A 49 -2.50 -8.56 6.88
CA GLU A 49 -1.90 -7.28 7.25
C GLU A 49 -0.40 -7.26 7.56
N GLY A 50 0.17 -8.36 8.09
CA GLY A 50 1.59 -8.48 8.43
C GLY A 50 2.52 -8.68 7.22
N GLN A 51 1.94 -8.79 6.02
CA GLN A 51 2.62 -9.04 4.76
C GLN A 51 2.50 -7.86 3.78
N ILE A 52 1.87 -6.76 4.17
CA ILE A 52 1.60 -5.62 3.27
C ILE A 52 2.74 -4.60 3.33
N LEU A 53 3.25 -4.21 2.17
CA LEU A 53 4.17 -3.09 1.99
C LEU A 53 3.50 -2.04 1.09
N VAL A 54 3.82 -0.76 1.29
CA VAL A 54 3.24 0.36 0.53
C VAL A 54 4.34 1.28 0.02
N SER A 55 4.25 1.70 -1.24
CA SER A 55 5.17 2.67 -1.85
C SER A 55 4.52 3.37 -3.06
N GLY A 56 5.30 4.20 -3.77
CA GLY A 56 4.84 4.94 -4.94
C GLY A 56 5.50 4.54 -6.27
N ASP A 57 6.57 3.73 -6.25
CA ASP A 57 7.42 3.41 -7.42
C ASP A 57 7.56 4.65 -8.33
N THR A 58 8.07 5.72 -7.71
CA THR A 58 8.18 7.06 -8.28
C THR A 58 9.32 7.09 -9.30
N ALA A 59 9.13 6.43 -10.44
CA ALA A 59 10.20 6.13 -11.41
C ALA A 59 10.28 7.10 -12.60
N ARG A 60 9.55 8.21 -12.61
CA ARG A 60 9.52 9.18 -13.73
C ARG A 60 9.70 10.60 -13.22
N LYS A 61 10.35 11.45 -14.02
CA LYS A 61 10.45 12.90 -13.75
C LYS A 61 9.07 13.54 -13.53
N THR A 62 8.10 13.19 -14.37
CA THR A 62 6.67 13.57 -14.26
C THR A 62 5.97 13.12 -12.97
N TYR A 63 6.58 12.24 -12.15
CA TYR A 63 6.05 11.87 -10.85
C TYR A 63 6.69 12.66 -9.70
N TYR A 64 7.87 13.28 -9.92
CA TYR A 64 8.55 14.08 -8.93
C TYR A 64 8.08 15.53 -8.95
N LYS A 65 7.76 16.05 -7.76
CA LYS A 65 7.36 17.44 -7.53
C LYS A 65 8.38 18.47 -8.00
N HIS A 66 9.68 18.19 -7.84
CA HIS A 66 10.76 19.12 -8.17
C HIS A 66 11.38 18.89 -9.56
N TYR A 67 10.76 18.07 -10.41
CA TYR A 67 11.20 17.90 -11.80
C TYR A 67 10.14 18.44 -12.76
N ASP A 68 8.93 17.90 -12.72
CA ASP A 68 7.84 18.22 -13.66
C ASP A 68 6.50 18.37 -12.90
N ASP A 69 6.53 18.99 -11.71
CA ASP A 69 5.34 19.27 -10.87
C ASP A 69 4.45 18.04 -10.56
N GLY A 70 5.07 16.85 -10.51
CA GLY A 70 4.40 15.63 -10.11
C GLY A 70 4.00 15.63 -8.63
N LEU A 71 3.29 14.59 -8.19
CA LEU A 71 2.85 14.47 -6.79
C LEU A 71 4.01 14.37 -5.78
N GLY A 72 5.15 13.84 -6.22
CA GLY A 72 6.36 13.74 -5.43
C GLY A 72 6.34 12.64 -4.37
N LEU A 73 7.48 12.49 -3.69
CA LEU A 73 7.65 11.51 -2.60
C LEU A 73 6.80 11.84 -1.37
N GLU A 74 6.44 13.12 -1.19
CA GLU A 74 5.62 13.58 -0.07
C GLU A 74 4.16 13.05 -0.12
N TYR A 75 3.65 12.72 -1.31
CA TYR A 75 2.23 12.47 -1.52
C TYR A 75 1.66 11.37 -0.62
N ILE A 76 2.39 10.26 -0.46
CA ILE A 76 1.89 9.11 0.29
C ILE A 76 1.65 9.49 1.74
N ILE A 77 2.64 10.11 2.40
CA ILE A 77 2.53 10.51 3.81
C ILE A 77 1.58 11.69 3.98
N ALA A 78 1.62 12.68 3.09
CA ALA A 78 0.86 13.92 3.25
C ALA A 78 -0.62 13.80 2.86
N LYS A 79 -0.98 12.87 1.95
CA LYS A 79 -2.33 12.78 1.37
C LYS A 79 -2.93 11.38 1.43
N TRP A 80 -2.17 10.36 1.04
CA TRP A 80 -2.71 8.99 1.01
C TRP A 80 -2.90 8.41 2.41
N VAL A 81 -1.96 8.60 3.33
CA VAL A 81 -2.03 8.11 4.71
C VAL A 81 -3.27 8.65 5.45
N PRO A 82 -3.54 9.98 5.48
CA PRO A 82 -4.75 10.50 6.13
C PRO A 82 -6.05 9.91 5.54
N ARG A 83 -6.10 9.76 4.21
CA ARG A 83 -7.25 9.16 3.53
C ARG A 83 -7.41 7.68 3.87
N PHE A 84 -6.32 6.91 3.84
CA PHE A 84 -6.35 5.48 4.15
C PHE A 84 -6.82 5.24 5.58
N ILE A 85 -6.35 6.04 6.54
CA ILE A 85 -6.79 5.99 7.94
C ILE A 85 -8.31 6.20 8.03
N ASP A 86 -8.83 7.26 7.39
CA ASP A 86 -10.28 7.54 7.37
C ASP A 86 -11.10 6.40 6.74
N GLU A 87 -10.69 5.89 5.58
CA GLU A 87 -11.38 4.77 4.91
C GLU A 87 -11.29 3.45 5.70
N ALA A 88 -10.15 3.17 6.33
CA ALA A 88 -9.96 2.00 7.19
C ALA A 88 -10.82 2.08 8.45
N ASN A 89 -10.87 3.26 9.10
CA ASN A 89 -11.69 3.51 10.28
C ASN A 89 -13.18 3.34 9.95
N LYS A 90 -13.63 3.86 8.81
CA LYS A 90 -15.00 3.65 8.29
C LYS A 90 -15.31 2.18 8.00
N ALA A 91 -14.30 1.39 7.65
CA ALA A 91 -14.44 -0.05 7.43
C ALA A 91 -14.32 -0.89 8.73
N GLY A 92 -14.20 -0.25 9.90
CA GLY A 92 -14.15 -0.92 11.21
C GLY A 92 -12.75 -1.38 11.64
N PHE A 93 -11.69 -0.86 11.02
CA PHE A 93 -10.30 -1.11 11.42
C PHE A 93 -9.72 0.03 12.24
N ASP A 94 -8.56 -0.23 12.85
CA ASP A 94 -7.68 0.81 13.41
C ASP A 94 -6.66 1.23 12.32
N GLY A 95 -7.00 2.30 11.60
CA GLY A 95 -6.24 2.79 10.45
C GLY A 95 -4.82 3.22 10.83
N GLU A 96 -4.64 3.88 11.97
CA GLU A 96 -3.35 4.32 12.49
C GLU A 96 -2.42 3.13 12.75
N LYS A 97 -2.95 2.07 13.38
CA LYS A 97 -2.20 0.83 13.61
C LYS A 97 -1.84 0.13 12.31
N LEU A 98 -2.74 0.11 11.33
CA LEU A 98 -2.45 -0.44 9.99
C LEU A 98 -1.34 0.32 9.29
N VAL A 99 -1.37 1.66 9.32
CA VAL A 99 -0.31 2.51 8.75
C VAL A 99 1.02 2.24 9.46
N HIS A 100 1.05 2.19 10.79
CA HIS A 100 2.27 1.84 11.52
C HIS A 100 2.84 0.50 11.06
N ARG A 101 1.97 -0.51 10.90
CA ARG A 101 2.39 -1.82 10.43
C ARG A 101 2.95 -1.79 9.00
N PHE A 102 2.33 -1.06 8.08
CA PHE A 102 2.75 -1.02 6.68
C PHE A 102 4.04 -0.23 6.43
N PHE A 103 4.28 0.83 7.22
CA PHE A 103 5.44 1.73 7.03
C PHE A 103 6.58 1.50 8.03
N VAL A 104 6.36 0.74 9.11
CA VAL A 104 7.38 0.50 10.15
C VAL A 104 7.61 -1.00 10.35
N GLU A 105 6.61 -1.74 10.84
CA GLU A 105 6.82 -3.12 11.28
C GLU A 105 7.09 -4.10 10.13
N ASN A 106 6.31 -4.01 9.06
CA ASN A 106 6.42 -4.92 7.91
C ASN A 106 7.73 -4.68 7.15
N PRO A 107 8.14 -3.44 6.82
CA PRO A 107 9.47 -3.17 6.25
C PRO A 107 10.59 -3.68 7.15
N ALA A 108 10.53 -3.44 8.47
CA ALA A 108 11.55 -3.92 9.40
C ALA A 108 11.72 -5.45 9.36
N LYS A 109 10.62 -6.20 9.24
CA LYS A 109 10.65 -7.67 9.11
C LYS A 109 11.09 -8.14 7.72
N CYS A 110 10.65 -7.45 6.67
CA CYS A 110 10.92 -7.81 5.28
C CYS A 110 12.39 -7.63 4.92
N PHE A 111 13.01 -6.53 5.34
CA PHE A 111 14.37 -6.16 4.94
C PHE A 111 15.46 -6.61 5.93
N ALA A 112 15.09 -7.20 7.07
CA ALA A 112 16.05 -7.83 7.96
C ALA A 112 16.66 -9.09 7.33
N PHE A 113 17.99 -9.21 7.43
CA PHE A 113 18.71 -10.42 7.03
C PHE A 113 18.18 -11.64 7.79
N LYS A 114 17.97 -12.74 7.05
CA LYS A 114 17.66 -14.04 7.66
C LYS A 114 18.97 -14.66 8.12
N LYS A 115 19.02 -15.05 9.39
CA LYS A 115 20.12 -15.85 9.94
C LYS A 115 19.89 -17.31 9.65
#